data_AF-A0A1C6P8R8-F1
#
_entry.id   AF-A0A1C6P8R8-F1
#
_cell.length_a   1.000
_cell.length_b   1.000
_cell.length_c   1.000
_cell.angle_alpha   90.00
_cell.angle_beta   90.00
_cell.angle_gamma   90.00
#
_symmetry.space_group_name_H-M   'P 1'
#
loop_
_entity.id
_entity.type
_entity.pdbx_description
1 polymer ?
#
loop_
_entity_poly.entity_id
_entity_poly.type
_entity_poly.pdbx_seq_one_letter_code
_entity_poly.pdbx_strand_id
1 'polypeptide(L)'
;MIGGHRTKVARIDTPEQFTLPLVLGVDTAVTRIGFSANASTSALLAVRRTGFFRWGRGDRFTSVRRSMLYAPGEGGRALVRIDVRGRSGERRTATVSDPAGQAHLTAVGGLLGLRRVLGEDGAPVPRGVAFPEMTPVPQDVPAVLEKAGVRVEVA
;
A
#
# COMPACT_ATOMS: atom_id res chain seq x y z
N MET A 1 -0.88 9.01 12.75
CA MET A 1 0.38 8.31 13.09
C MET A 1 0.41 7.01 12.30
N ILE A 2 1.56 6.59 11.77
CA ILE A 2 1.73 5.29 11.11
C ILE A 2 2.92 4.62 11.81
N GLY A 3 2.71 3.46 12.44
CA GLY A 3 3.77 2.78 13.23
C GLY A 3 4.43 3.67 14.28
N GLY A 4 3.66 4.48 15.02
CA GLY A 4 4.21 5.41 16.01
C GLY A 4 4.88 6.68 15.45
N HIS A 5 4.87 6.90 14.13
CA HIS A 5 5.46 8.10 13.51
C HIS A 5 4.42 9.09 12.99
N ARG A 6 4.70 10.40 13.12
CA ARG A 6 3.87 11.46 12.54
C ARG A 6 4.23 11.65 11.07
N THR A 7 3.49 10.97 10.19
CA THR A 7 3.73 10.99 8.74
C THR A 7 2.75 11.91 8.03
N LYS A 8 3.28 12.80 7.19
CA LYS A 8 2.50 13.61 6.25
C LYS A 8 2.20 12.77 5.02
N VAL A 9 0.92 12.72 4.64
CA VAL A 9 0.42 11.90 3.53
C VAL A 9 -0.46 12.73 2.59
N ALA A 10 -0.59 12.28 1.36
CA ALA A 10 -1.49 12.87 0.36
C ALA A 10 -2.36 11.79 -0.28
N ARG A 11 -3.57 12.15 -0.70
CA ARG A 11 -4.47 11.24 -1.42
C ARG A 11 -3.89 10.91 -2.80
N ILE A 12 -4.01 9.66 -3.17
CA ILE A 12 -3.70 9.12 -4.49
C ILE A 12 -4.83 8.20 -4.91
N ASP A 13 -5.02 8.05 -6.22
CA ASP A 13 -5.98 7.10 -6.76
C ASP A 13 -5.28 5.76 -6.98
N THR A 14 -5.93 4.70 -6.51
CA THR A 14 -5.38 3.34 -6.54
C THR A 14 -6.50 2.32 -6.74
N PRO A 15 -6.22 1.15 -7.34
CA PRO A 15 -7.26 0.19 -7.72
C PRO A 15 -8.16 -0.26 -6.57
N GLU A 16 -7.64 -0.35 -5.34
CA GLU A 16 -8.40 -0.78 -4.17
C GLU A 16 -9.57 0.15 -3.82
N GLN A 17 -9.57 1.39 -4.33
CA GLN A 17 -10.70 2.31 -4.19
C GLN A 17 -11.92 1.87 -4.99
N PHE A 18 -11.70 1.05 -6.02
CA PHE A 18 -12.74 0.43 -6.82
C PHE A 18 -13.01 -1.00 -6.38
N THR A 19 -11.96 -1.80 -6.14
CA THR A 19 -12.12 -3.25 -5.90
C THR A 19 -12.66 -3.56 -4.50
N LEU A 20 -12.27 -2.81 -3.46
CA LEU A 20 -12.81 -3.02 -2.10
C LEU A 20 -14.34 -2.79 -2.04
N PRO A 21 -14.90 -1.68 -2.57
CA PRO A 21 -16.36 -1.53 -2.64
C PRO A 21 -17.03 -2.64 -3.45
N LEU A 22 -16.43 -3.03 -4.58
CA LEU A 22 -16.99 -4.04 -5.48
C LEU A 22 -17.14 -5.40 -4.80
N VAL A 23 -16.15 -5.84 -4.01
CA VAL A 23 -16.09 -7.22 -3.50
C VAL A 23 -16.42 -7.36 -2.02
N LEU A 24 -16.15 -6.34 -1.21
CA LEU A 24 -16.44 -6.36 0.24
C LEU A 24 -17.67 -5.54 0.61
N GLY A 25 -18.28 -4.82 -0.34
CA GLY A 25 -19.45 -3.99 -0.09
C GLY A 25 -19.18 -2.78 0.82
N VAL A 26 -17.93 -2.32 0.89
CA VAL A 26 -17.60 -1.11 1.65
C VAL A 26 -18.10 0.14 0.92
N ASP A 27 -18.66 1.10 1.67
CA ASP A 27 -19.27 2.29 1.06
C ASP A 27 -18.23 3.19 0.38
N THR A 28 -17.03 3.30 0.97
CA THR A 28 -15.93 4.11 0.44
C THR A 28 -14.57 3.52 0.82
N ALA A 29 -13.58 3.69 -0.05
CA ALA A 29 -12.18 3.41 0.22
C ALA A 29 -11.32 4.60 -0.22
N VAL A 30 -10.31 4.97 0.58
CA VAL A 30 -9.45 6.13 0.30
C VAL A 30 -8.01 5.80 0.63
N THR A 31 -7.13 5.89 -0.37
CA THR A 31 -5.71 5.64 -0.21
C THR A 31 -4.92 6.93 -0.07
N ARG A 32 -3.91 6.89 0.80
CA ARG A 32 -2.97 8.00 0.99
C ARG A 32 -1.55 7.45 1.07
N ILE A 33 -0.61 8.17 0.49
CA ILE A 33 0.82 7.82 0.50
C ILE A 33 1.66 9.00 0.99
N GLY A 34 2.79 8.70 1.63
CA GLY A 34 3.79 9.68 2.05
C GLY A 34 5.15 9.03 2.18
N PHE A 35 6.21 9.83 2.15
CA PHE A 35 7.58 9.38 2.39
C PHE A 35 7.91 9.41 3.89
N SER A 36 8.94 8.64 4.27
CA SER A 36 9.47 8.61 5.64
C SER A 36 9.91 10.00 6.12
N ALA A 37 10.44 10.83 5.21
CA ALA A 37 10.74 12.23 5.49
C ALA A 37 9.56 13.14 5.10
N ASN A 38 8.94 13.78 6.10
CA ASN A 38 7.84 14.73 5.91
C ASN A 38 8.20 15.91 5.01
N ALA A 39 9.47 16.31 5.03
CA ALA A 39 10.02 17.34 4.14
C ALA A 39 9.93 16.89 2.67
N SER A 40 10.29 15.64 2.37
CA SER A 40 10.19 15.06 1.03
C SER A 40 8.75 14.98 0.53
N THR A 41 7.80 14.59 1.37
CA THR A 41 6.36 14.65 1.01
C THR A 41 5.94 16.08 0.72
N SER A 42 6.38 17.05 1.52
CA SER A 42 6.03 18.47 1.32
C SER A 42 6.63 19.04 0.05
N ALA A 43 7.90 18.72 -0.24
CA ALA A 43 8.59 19.13 -1.45
C ALA A 43 7.90 18.55 -2.71
N LEU A 44 7.57 17.26 -2.71
CA LEU A 44 6.85 16.65 -3.84
C LEU A 44 5.49 17.31 -4.07
N LEU A 45 4.74 17.60 -2.99
CA LEU A 45 3.45 18.28 -3.10
C LEU A 45 3.58 19.73 -3.58
N ALA A 46 4.64 20.44 -3.21
CA ALA A 46 4.93 21.77 -3.72
C ALA A 46 5.25 21.73 -5.22
N VAL A 47 6.13 20.82 -5.66
CA VAL A 47 6.47 20.61 -7.08
C VAL A 47 5.25 20.20 -7.90
N ARG A 48 4.33 19.40 -7.34
CA ARG A 48 3.05 19.10 -8.00
C ARG A 48 2.21 20.37 -8.22
N ARG A 49 2.11 21.23 -7.21
CA ARG A 49 1.29 22.46 -7.25
C ARG A 49 1.82 23.50 -8.24
N THR A 50 3.12 23.53 -8.51
CA THR A 50 3.70 24.46 -9.49
C THR A 50 3.45 24.03 -10.95
N GLY A 51 2.79 22.89 -11.19
CA GLY A 51 2.51 22.42 -12.55
C GLY A 51 3.74 21.87 -13.28
N PHE A 52 4.87 21.67 -12.57
CA PHE A 52 6.12 21.15 -13.13
C PHE A 52 5.91 19.85 -13.92
N PHE A 53 5.11 18.92 -13.40
CA PHE A 53 4.78 17.67 -14.10
C PHE A 53 3.88 17.84 -15.33
N ARG A 54 3.17 18.96 -15.49
CA ARG A 54 2.43 19.29 -16.71
C ARG A 54 3.35 19.82 -17.81
N TRP A 55 4.38 20.57 -17.44
CA TRP A 55 5.32 21.21 -18.37
C TRP A 55 6.49 20.29 -18.72
N GLY A 56 6.86 19.40 -17.80
CA GLY A 56 7.93 18.41 -17.93
C GLY A 56 7.54 17.07 -18.56
N ARG A 57 6.40 16.99 -19.29
CA ARG A 57 5.95 15.74 -19.94
C ARG A 57 6.74 15.34 -21.18
N GLY A 58 7.41 16.30 -21.83
CA GLY A 58 8.21 16.01 -23.03
C GLY A 58 9.42 15.13 -22.72
N ASP A 59 9.83 14.31 -23.68
CA ASP A 59 10.93 13.35 -23.53
C ASP A 59 12.26 13.98 -23.08
N ARG A 60 12.47 15.26 -23.46
CA ARG A 60 13.60 16.10 -23.02
C ARG A 60 13.75 16.25 -21.49
N PHE A 61 12.67 16.04 -20.72
CA PHE A 61 12.67 16.14 -19.27
C PHE A 61 12.69 14.78 -18.56
N THR A 62 12.86 13.69 -19.31
CA THR A 62 12.86 12.34 -18.74
C THR A 62 14.00 12.12 -17.77
N SER A 63 15.22 12.60 -18.07
CA SER A 63 16.36 12.49 -17.15
C SER A 63 16.14 13.23 -15.84
N VAL A 64 15.65 14.47 -15.90
CA VAL A 64 15.32 15.31 -14.74
C VAL A 64 14.20 14.69 -13.90
N ARG A 65 13.14 14.20 -14.55
CA ARG A 65 12.05 13.52 -13.86
C ARG A 65 12.53 12.24 -13.18
N ARG A 66 13.37 11.45 -13.85
CA ARG A 66 13.95 10.23 -13.28
C ARG A 66 14.87 10.55 -12.11
N SER A 67 15.76 11.54 -12.23
CA SER A 67 16.67 11.89 -11.12
C SER A 67 15.96 12.48 -9.90
N MET A 68 14.84 13.20 -10.09
CA MET A 68 14.02 13.68 -8.96
C MET A 68 13.23 12.57 -8.27
N LEU A 69 12.82 11.53 -9.00
CA LEU A 69 12.06 10.40 -8.47
C LEU A 69 12.95 9.26 -7.97
N TYR A 70 14.18 9.19 -8.48
CA TYR A 70 15.18 8.21 -8.10
C TYR A 70 15.94 8.73 -6.89
N ALA A 71 15.55 8.25 -5.72
CA ALA A 71 16.28 8.47 -4.47
C ALA A 71 17.09 7.20 -4.15
N PRO A 72 18.38 7.11 -4.55
CA PRO A 72 19.24 6.05 -4.06
C PRO A 72 19.44 6.24 -2.56
N GLY A 73 19.16 5.21 -1.78
CA GLY A 73 19.36 5.18 -0.34
C GLY A 73 19.43 3.74 0.12
N GLU A 74 19.78 3.53 1.39
CA GLU A 74 19.93 2.19 1.99
C GLU A 74 18.60 1.41 2.12
N GLY A 75 17.51 1.95 1.57
CA GLY A 75 16.15 1.50 1.83
C GLY A 75 15.63 2.05 3.16
N GLY A 76 14.35 1.79 3.42
CA GLY A 76 13.70 2.19 4.66
C GLY A 76 12.58 1.22 4.98
N ARG A 77 12.15 1.21 6.23
CA ARG A 77 11.01 0.38 6.67
C ARG A 77 9.77 0.77 5.90
N ALA A 78 9.01 -0.22 5.40
CA ALA A 78 7.69 0.03 4.86
C ALA A 78 6.67 0.00 5.99
N LEU A 79 5.74 0.96 5.98
CA LEU A 79 4.70 1.07 6.97
C LEU A 79 3.37 1.32 6.26
N VAL A 80 2.37 0.50 6.56
CA VAL A 80 1.00 0.65 6.08
C VAL A 80 0.10 0.75 7.30
N ARG A 81 -0.82 1.72 7.30
CA ARG A 81 -1.88 1.81 8.29
C ARG A 81 -3.22 1.66 7.59
N ILE A 82 -4.07 0.82 8.14
CA ILE A 82 -5.41 0.53 7.65
C ILE A 82 -6.38 0.98 8.75
N ASP A 83 -7.24 1.93 8.42
CA ASP A 83 -8.30 2.40 9.31
C ASP A 83 -9.66 1.96 8.75
N VAL A 84 -10.43 1.19 9.52
CA VAL A 84 -11.77 0.73 9.14
C VAL A 84 -12.80 1.39 10.04
N ARG A 85 -13.92 1.82 9.45
CA ARG A 85 -15.07 2.38 10.15
C ARG A 85 -16.32 1.57 9.81
N GLY A 86 -16.96 1.00 10.83
CA GLY A 86 -18.23 0.30 10.70
C GLY A 86 -19.41 1.27 10.58
N ARG A 87 -20.53 0.79 10.02
CA ARG A 87 -21.75 1.59 9.86
C ARG A 87 -22.36 2.00 11.21
N SER A 88 -22.16 1.19 12.25
CA SER A 88 -22.64 1.48 13.61
C SER A 88 -21.62 2.28 14.44
N GLY A 89 -20.57 2.81 13.81
CA GLY A 89 -19.58 3.68 14.43
C GLY A 89 -18.35 2.97 14.97
N GLU A 90 -18.24 1.64 14.84
CA GLU A 90 -17.06 0.88 15.24
C GLU A 90 -15.82 1.37 14.50
N ARG A 91 -14.67 1.30 15.16
CA ARG A 91 -13.39 1.67 14.56
C ARG A 91 -12.38 0.59 14.87
N ARG A 92 -11.61 0.20 13.85
CA ARG A 92 -10.46 -0.67 14.00
C ARG A 92 -9.29 -0.10 13.23
N THR A 93 -8.10 -0.24 13.79
CA THR A 93 -6.87 0.17 13.13
C THR A 93 -5.94 -1.04 13.04
N ALA A 94 -5.32 -1.25 11.89
CA ALA A 94 -4.20 -2.16 11.77
C ALA A 94 -2.97 -1.41 11.26
N THR A 95 -1.80 -1.81 11.72
CA THR A 95 -0.50 -1.36 11.19
C THR A 95 0.26 -2.58 10.70
N VAL A 96 0.74 -2.51 9.46
CA VAL A 96 1.65 -3.47 8.86
C VAL A 96 3.01 -2.81 8.75
N SER A 97 4.06 -3.47 9.23
CA SER A 97 5.44 -2.96 9.15
C SER A 97 6.38 -4.02 8.61
N ASP A 98 7.18 -3.62 7.63
CA ASP A 98 8.20 -4.47 7.04
C ASP A 98 9.59 -3.84 7.22
N PRO A 99 10.46 -4.44 8.05
CA PRO A 99 11.81 -3.94 8.26
C PRO A 99 12.69 -4.06 7.02
N ALA A 100 12.41 -5.00 6.11
CA ALA A 100 13.14 -5.18 4.84
C ALA A 100 12.65 -4.21 3.74
N GLY A 101 11.61 -3.42 4.02
CA GLY A 101 11.19 -2.27 3.21
C GLY A 101 10.17 -2.59 2.13
N GLN A 102 9.84 -1.58 1.31
CA GLN A 102 8.69 -1.64 0.40
C GLN A 102 8.84 -2.69 -0.70
N ALA A 103 10.06 -2.88 -1.22
CA ALA A 103 10.31 -3.87 -2.26
C ALA A 103 10.06 -5.29 -1.73
N HIS A 104 10.53 -5.58 -0.51
CA HIS A 104 10.25 -6.86 0.15
C HIS A 104 8.75 -7.04 0.39
N LEU A 105 8.07 -6.07 0.98
CA LEU A 105 6.62 -6.15 1.24
C LEU A 105 5.81 -6.37 -0.05
N THR A 106 6.22 -5.73 -1.15
CA THR A 106 5.61 -5.91 -2.47
C THR A 106 5.84 -7.32 -3.00
N ALA A 107 7.07 -7.85 -2.86
CA ALA A 107 7.40 -9.22 -3.27
C ALA A 107 6.63 -10.26 -2.46
N VAL A 108 6.47 -10.05 -1.14
CA VAL A 108 5.63 -10.91 -0.28
C VAL A 108 4.19 -10.90 -0.80
N GLY A 109 3.60 -9.73 -1.06
CA GLY A 109 2.25 -9.62 -1.62
C GLY A 109 2.09 -10.37 -2.95
N GLY A 110 3.07 -10.24 -3.85
CA GLY A 110 3.09 -10.97 -5.13
C GLY A 110 3.19 -12.49 -4.95
N LEU A 111 4.04 -12.95 -4.04
CA LEU A 111 4.16 -14.38 -3.70
C LEU A 111 2.86 -14.94 -3.14
N LEU A 112 2.18 -14.21 -2.25
CA LEU A 112 0.88 -14.63 -1.71
C LEU A 112 -0.20 -14.69 -2.80
N GLY A 113 -0.20 -13.72 -3.73
CA GLY A 113 -1.07 -13.76 -4.90
C GLY A 113 -0.83 -15.00 -5.77
N LEU A 114 0.43 -15.34 -6.03
CA LEU A 114 0.80 -16.56 -6.77
C LEU A 114 0.31 -17.82 -6.05
N ARG A 115 0.61 -17.95 -4.75
CA ARG A 115 0.15 -19.08 -3.92
C ARG A 115 -1.36 -19.24 -3.93
N ARG A 116 -2.10 -18.12 -3.88
CA ARG A 116 -3.57 -18.12 -3.97
C ARG A 116 -4.06 -18.68 -5.30
N VAL A 117 -3.44 -18.28 -6.42
CA VAL A 117 -3.79 -18.79 -7.76
C VAL A 117 -3.48 -20.28 -7.88
N LEU A 118 -2.46 -20.78 -7.20
CA LEU A 118 -2.09 -22.19 -7.17
C LEU A 118 -2.87 -23.03 -6.14
N GLY A 119 -3.67 -22.41 -5.26
CA GLY A 119 -4.36 -23.08 -4.16
C GLY A 119 -3.43 -23.55 -3.04
N GLU A 120 -2.22 -23.00 -2.95
CA GLU A 120 -1.21 -23.30 -1.92
C GLU A 120 -1.52 -22.63 -0.57
N ASP A 121 -2.60 -21.86 -0.50
CA ASP A 121 -3.13 -21.26 0.72
C ASP A 121 -4.13 -22.17 1.45
N GLY A 122 -4.33 -23.40 0.97
CA GLY A 122 -5.25 -24.38 1.56
C GLY A 122 -6.72 -24.21 1.14
N ALA A 123 -7.01 -23.22 0.30
CA ALA A 123 -8.34 -23.00 -0.24
C ALA A 123 -8.45 -23.47 -1.71
N PRO A 124 -9.68 -23.75 -2.21
CA PRO A 124 -9.87 -24.09 -3.61
C PRO A 124 -9.30 -23.03 -4.54
N VAL A 125 -8.68 -23.48 -5.63
CA VAL A 125 -8.13 -22.62 -6.69
C VAL A 125 -9.23 -21.66 -7.19
N PRO A 126 -8.97 -20.35 -7.25
CA PRO A 126 -9.96 -19.38 -7.72
C PRO A 126 -10.28 -19.62 -9.20
N ARG A 127 -11.54 -19.41 -9.57
CA ARG A 127 -11.98 -19.44 -10.98
C ARG A 127 -12.21 -18.01 -11.47
N GLY A 128 -11.73 -17.71 -12.67
CA GLY A 128 -11.88 -16.39 -13.28
C GLY A 128 -11.01 -15.33 -12.62
N VAL A 129 -11.47 -14.07 -12.65
CA VAL A 129 -10.75 -12.94 -12.05
C VAL A 129 -10.94 -12.97 -10.53
N ALA A 130 -9.84 -12.86 -9.79
CA ALA A 130 -9.84 -12.78 -8.33
C ALA A 130 -9.02 -11.58 -7.86
N PHE A 131 -9.53 -10.88 -6.83
CA PHE A 131 -8.83 -9.78 -6.16
C PHE A 131 -8.25 -10.26 -4.83
N PRO A 132 -7.15 -9.65 -4.33
CA PRO A 132 -6.52 -10.06 -3.05
C PRO A 132 -7.48 -10.11 -1.87
N GLU A 133 -8.38 -9.13 -1.79
CA GLU A 133 -9.39 -9.00 -0.74
C GLU A 133 -10.53 -10.04 -0.82
N MET A 134 -10.59 -10.85 -1.89
CA MET A 134 -11.48 -12.01 -1.99
C MET A 134 -10.87 -13.29 -1.38
N THR A 135 -9.76 -13.18 -0.65
CA THR A 135 -9.16 -14.34 0.01
C THR A 135 -10.20 -15.06 0.89
N PRO A 136 -10.37 -16.39 0.74
CA PRO A 136 -11.29 -17.16 1.57
C PRO A 136 -10.73 -17.45 2.97
N VAL A 137 -9.46 -17.13 3.20
CA VAL A 137 -8.72 -17.38 4.45
C VAL A 137 -8.15 -16.09 5.06
N PRO A 138 -8.96 -15.02 5.23
CA PRO A 138 -8.46 -13.73 5.67
C PRO A 138 -7.83 -13.76 7.07
N GLN A 139 -8.30 -14.65 7.94
CA GLN A 139 -7.75 -14.83 9.30
C GLN A 139 -6.33 -15.40 9.32
N ASP A 140 -5.90 -16.10 8.27
CA ASP A 140 -4.60 -16.75 8.21
C ASP A 140 -3.51 -15.81 7.65
N VAL A 141 -3.92 -14.76 6.93
CA VAL A 141 -3.01 -13.80 6.28
C VAL A 141 -2.02 -13.15 7.26
N PRO A 142 -2.42 -12.65 8.46
CA PRO A 142 -1.47 -12.07 9.41
C PRO A 142 -0.34 -13.01 9.79
N ALA A 143 -0.66 -14.28 10.11
CA ALA A 143 0.35 -15.28 10.48
C ALA A 143 1.31 -15.60 9.32
N VAL A 144 0.79 -15.59 8.08
CA VAL A 144 1.63 -15.79 6.88
C VAL A 144 2.57 -14.59 6.65
N LEU A 145 2.09 -13.37 6.86
CA LEU A 145 2.92 -12.16 6.80
C LEU A 145 4.01 -12.17 7.87
N GLU A 146 3.67 -12.57 9.10
CA GLU A 146 4.62 -12.69 10.21
C GLU A 146 5.72 -13.72 9.94
N LYS A 147 5.37 -14.87 9.36
CA LYS A 147 6.37 -15.86 8.91
C LYS A 147 7.31 -15.33 7.83
N ALA A 148 6.87 -14.33 7.05
CA ALA A 148 7.71 -13.65 6.07
C ALA A 148 8.51 -12.47 6.68
N GLY A 149 8.46 -12.26 8.01
CA GLY A 149 9.17 -11.17 8.68
C GLY A 149 8.43 -9.83 8.66
N VAL A 150 7.18 -9.81 8.21
CA VAL A 150 6.30 -8.62 8.22
C VAL A 150 5.47 -8.61 9.50
N ARG A 151 5.50 -7.53 10.27
CA ARG A 151 4.74 -7.43 11.53
C ARG A 151 3.36 -6.85 11.28
N VAL A 152 2.35 -7.40 11.94
CA VAL A 152 0.96 -6.93 11.88
C VAL A 152 0.49 -6.63 13.30
N GLU A 153 0.00 -5.42 13.54
CA GLU A 153 -0.55 -5.00 14.83
C GLU A 153 -1.99 -4.51 14.62
N VAL A 154 -2.94 -5.06 15.37
CA VAL A 154 -4.36 -4.66 15.33
C VAL A 154 -4.73 -4.01 16.66
N ALA A 155 -5.36 -2.83 16.58
CA ALA A 155 -5.81 -2.01 17.71
C ALA A 155 -7.29 -1.63 17.58
#